data_AF-A0A815YAS5-F1
#
_entry.id   AF-A0A815YAS5-F1
#
_cell.length_a   1.000
_cell.length_b   1.000
_cell.length_c   1.000
_cell.angle_alpha   90.00
_cell.angle_beta   90.00
_cell.angle_gamma   90.00
#
_symmetry.space_group_name_H-M   'P 1'
#
loop_
_entity.id
_entity.type
_entity.pdbx_description
1 polymer ?
#
loop_
_entity_poly.entity_id
_entity_poly.type
_entity_poly.pdbx_seq_one_letter_code
_entity_poly.pdbx_strand_id
1 'polypeptide(L)'
;CDSDILFKPVLPQAVLKADHSASSFMILAKYGTGKTLLRCEYYKSLNSNNYFKILILNRQINEYLETFVSGTSPNGKDCESRDCLIRWSKHEFAQLMLSVLVTEFVDQFQKEENFYVPNISLDEKFQIISILCYYYNGQGVSKLEKLVNFLLNKTDNSMYTATKAESQILERNVYRDKPVLTHLKQDLNKFNALRKDYDKLHLLLSIVEGEGFQSKVIENTMFDNVFNHLTCFTVFIKTNLKKSVVVVIDGIDENRYFFTDNLVNKLSLELFLRSSVSQEILSSVMAHNFYLSLFYPEIDGINIQDAIIRNDKFPTYKIKWNTDSIINYADYLVQKLSKRSSSTVRCKSFTNFEKLVNYPDQKNAAIINRIATPRELHYFMIDLISEMNNCAKHVAKPFIATSENVKNAFKESTKHIPDRHRLKD
;
A
#
# COMPACT_ATOMS: atom_id res chain seq x y z
N CYS A 1 1.59 -3.08 10.90
CA CYS A 1 2.80 -3.93 10.85
C CYS A 1 3.54 -3.96 12.20
N ASP A 2 2.87 -3.52 13.28
CA ASP A 2 3.43 -3.47 14.64
C ASP A 2 3.27 -4.78 15.41
N SER A 3 2.89 -5.84 14.69
CA SER A 3 3.13 -7.16 15.19
C SER A 3 4.65 -7.36 15.16
N ASP A 4 5.15 -7.60 16.35
CA ASP A 4 6.53 -7.93 16.67
C ASP A 4 6.84 -9.34 16.11
N ILE A 5 6.37 -9.65 14.91
CA ILE A 5 6.40 -10.99 14.35
C ILE A 5 7.47 -10.96 13.27
N LEU A 6 8.63 -11.41 13.71
CA LEU A 6 9.83 -11.53 12.93
C LEU A 6 9.52 -12.54 11.81
N PHE A 7 9.72 -12.19 10.53
CA PHE A 7 9.63 -13.15 9.41
C PHE A 7 10.81 -13.05 8.43
N LYS A 8 11.36 -14.20 8.02
CA LYS A 8 12.07 -14.38 6.74
C LYS A 8 11.67 -15.75 6.21
N PRO A 9 10.77 -15.84 5.23
CA PRO A 9 10.68 -17.06 4.44
C PRO A 9 11.90 -17.17 3.53
N VAL A 10 12.05 -18.34 2.92
CA VAL A 10 12.63 -18.47 1.58
C VAL A 10 11.67 -17.77 0.60
N LEU A 11 11.55 -16.45 0.74
CA LEU A 11 11.16 -15.63 -0.38
C LEU A 11 12.25 -15.70 -1.42
N PRO A 12 11.96 -15.34 -2.68
CA PRO A 12 13.02 -15.03 -3.62
C PRO A 12 13.97 -14.10 -2.88
N GLN A 13 15.18 -14.58 -2.55
CA GLN A 13 16.13 -13.80 -1.75
C GLN A 13 16.33 -12.42 -2.38
N ALA A 14 16.15 -12.32 -3.70
CA ALA A 14 16.05 -11.09 -4.49
C ALA A 14 15.08 -10.02 -3.94
N VAL A 15 13.95 -10.39 -3.33
CA VAL A 15 12.95 -9.47 -2.76
C VAL A 15 13.28 -9.04 -1.33
N LEU A 16 13.97 -9.90 -0.56
CA LEU A 16 14.30 -9.67 0.85
C LEU A 16 15.80 -9.41 1.11
N LYS A 17 16.61 -9.15 0.08
CA LYS A 17 18.01 -8.79 0.31
C LYS A 17 18.02 -7.61 1.27
N ALA A 18 18.86 -7.70 2.30
CA ALA A 18 19.16 -6.58 3.20
C ALA A 18 19.98 -5.48 2.49
N ASP A 19 20.03 -5.50 1.16
CA ASP A 19 20.43 -4.35 0.39
C ASP A 19 19.32 -3.33 0.58
N HIS A 20 19.68 -2.17 1.13
CA HIS A 20 18.76 -1.06 1.39
C HIS A 20 18.22 -0.42 0.10
N SER A 21 18.01 -1.19 -0.97
CA SER A 21 17.53 -0.81 -2.29
C SER A 21 16.08 -1.24 -2.48
N ALA A 22 15.19 -0.30 -2.79
CA ALA A 22 13.84 -0.63 -3.26
C ALA A 22 13.89 -1.38 -4.60
N SER A 23 12.88 -2.21 -4.87
CA SER A 23 12.75 -2.91 -6.14
C SER A 23 11.28 -3.05 -6.55
N SER A 24 11.07 -3.17 -7.85
CA SER A 24 9.73 -3.34 -8.43
C SER A 24 9.49 -4.80 -8.78
N PHE A 25 8.36 -5.35 -8.33
CA PHE A 25 8.01 -6.76 -8.50
C PHE A 25 6.53 -7.01 -8.22
N MET A 26 6.07 -8.19 -8.60
CA MET A 26 4.78 -8.72 -8.17
C MET A 26 4.95 -10.04 -7.44
N ILE A 27 4.24 -10.19 -6.33
CA ILE A 27 4.04 -11.44 -5.61
C ILE A 27 2.60 -11.89 -5.84
N LEU A 28 2.45 -13.11 -6.35
CA LEU A 28 1.17 -13.82 -6.44
C LEU A 28 1.16 -14.94 -5.41
N ALA A 29 0.19 -14.92 -4.50
CA ALA A 29 0.10 -15.93 -3.45
C ALA A 29 -1.35 -16.13 -2.98
N LYS A 30 -1.74 -17.36 -2.62
CA LYS A 30 -3.08 -17.64 -2.07
C LYS A 30 -3.29 -16.97 -0.70
N TYR A 31 -4.55 -16.81 -0.27
CA TYR A 31 -4.85 -16.32 1.07
C TYR A 31 -4.19 -17.19 2.15
N GLY A 32 -3.68 -16.58 3.23
CA GLY A 32 -3.02 -17.30 4.34
C GLY A 32 -1.59 -17.80 4.07
N THR A 33 -1.02 -17.52 2.90
CA THR A 33 0.36 -17.92 2.51
C THR A 33 1.45 -16.99 3.06
N GLY A 34 1.15 -16.18 4.07
CA GLY A 34 2.11 -15.22 4.65
C GLY A 34 2.38 -13.98 3.80
N LYS A 35 1.70 -13.80 2.64
CA LYS A 35 1.79 -12.61 1.75
C LYS A 35 1.88 -11.27 2.49
N THR A 36 0.94 -11.04 3.40
CA THR A 36 0.83 -9.85 4.26
C THR A 36 2.09 -9.60 5.10
N LEU A 37 2.71 -10.68 5.59
CA LEU A 37 3.89 -10.61 6.45
C LEU A 37 5.13 -10.24 5.62
N LEU A 38 5.24 -10.77 4.41
CA LEU A 38 6.29 -10.40 3.45
C LEU A 38 6.26 -8.93 3.13
N ARG A 39 5.06 -8.43 2.85
CA ARG A 39 4.85 -7.03 2.59
C ARG A 39 5.24 -6.20 3.80
N CYS A 40 4.91 -6.62 5.02
CA CYS A 40 5.37 -5.92 6.23
C CYS A 40 6.89 -5.92 6.37
N GLU A 41 7.58 -7.03 6.17
CA GLU A 41 9.05 -7.11 6.26
C GLU A 41 9.73 -6.28 5.19
N TYR A 42 9.26 -6.34 3.94
CA TYR A 42 9.72 -5.48 2.86
C TYR A 42 9.48 -4.00 3.19
N TYR A 43 8.29 -3.63 3.65
CA TYR A 43 7.98 -2.25 4.02
C TYR A 43 8.85 -1.74 5.18
N LYS A 44 9.22 -2.62 6.13
CA LYS A 44 10.14 -2.33 7.23
C LYS A 44 11.60 -2.22 6.77
N SER A 45 12.04 -3.00 5.78
CA SER A 45 13.43 -2.97 5.29
C SER A 45 13.76 -1.68 4.53
N LEU A 46 12.76 -1.04 3.94
CA LEU A 46 12.89 0.26 3.29
C LEU A 46 13.17 1.37 4.32
N ASN A 47 14.41 1.87 4.31
CA ASN A 47 14.87 2.95 5.19
C ASN A 47 14.11 4.26 4.90
N SER A 48 13.43 4.83 5.90
CA SER A 48 12.66 6.08 5.80
C SER A 48 13.51 7.31 5.44
N ASN A 49 14.83 7.26 5.62
CA ASN A 49 15.74 8.32 5.20
C ASN A 49 15.94 8.33 3.68
N ASN A 50 15.82 7.17 3.02
CA ASN A 50 16.09 7.02 1.59
C ASN A 50 14.79 6.93 0.75
N TYR A 51 13.68 6.56 1.38
CA TYR A 51 12.44 6.23 0.68
C TYR A 51 11.24 6.97 1.26
N PHE A 52 10.42 7.50 0.35
CA PHE A 52 9.06 7.96 0.63
C PHE A 52 8.13 6.80 0.33
N LYS A 53 7.59 6.16 1.37
CA LYS A 53 6.91 4.87 1.26
C LYS A 53 5.41 5.10 1.35
N ILE A 54 4.66 4.60 0.38
CA ILE A 54 3.20 4.59 0.43
C ILE A 54 2.70 3.16 0.48
N LEU A 55 1.68 2.93 1.31
CA LEU A 55 1.07 1.63 1.49
C LEU A 55 -0.43 1.73 1.17
N ILE A 56 -0.84 1.11 0.07
CA ILE A 56 -2.23 1.02 -0.36
C ILE A 56 -2.80 -0.30 0.14
N LEU A 57 -3.70 -0.23 1.12
CA LEU A 57 -4.46 -1.37 1.64
C LEU A 57 -5.93 -1.27 1.21
N ASN A 58 -6.71 -2.27 1.61
CA ASN A 58 -8.17 -2.29 1.47
C ASN A 58 -8.85 -0.96 1.84
N ARG A 59 -8.42 -0.35 2.96
CA ARG A 59 -8.96 0.93 3.44
C ARG A 59 -8.81 2.04 2.40
N GLN A 60 -7.59 2.27 1.87
CA GLN A 60 -7.33 3.32 0.89
C GLN A 60 -8.07 3.08 -0.42
N ILE A 61 -8.21 1.82 -0.84
CA ILE A 61 -8.98 1.46 -2.03
C ILE A 61 -10.45 1.82 -1.81
N ASN A 62 -11.03 1.47 -0.66
CA ASN A 62 -12.42 1.80 -0.34
C ASN A 62 -12.65 3.32 -0.26
N GLU A 63 -11.80 4.05 0.47
CA GLU A 63 -11.88 5.50 0.59
C GLU A 63 -11.80 6.17 -0.79
N TYR A 64 -10.94 5.69 -1.69
CA TYR A 64 -10.87 6.16 -3.06
C TYR A 64 -12.16 5.86 -3.84
N LEU A 65 -12.66 4.62 -3.79
CA LEU A 65 -13.86 4.22 -4.51
C LEU A 65 -15.09 5.00 -4.04
N GLU A 66 -15.24 5.22 -2.73
CA GLU A 66 -16.33 5.99 -2.13
C GLU A 66 -16.26 7.49 -2.51
N THR A 67 -15.06 8.03 -2.68
CA THR A 67 -14.89 9.47 -2.98
C THR A 67 -14.98 9.76 -4.47
N PHE A 68 -14.31 8.95 -5.30
CA PHE A 68 -14.09 9.24 -6.71
C PHE A 68 -14.92 8.39 -7.67
N VAL A 69 -15.35 7.18 -7.28
CA VAL A 69 -16.07 6.26 -8.19
C VAL A 69 -17.57 6.23 -7.91
N SER A 70 -18.00 6.03 -6.66
CA SER A 70 -19.43 6.01 -6.31
C SER A 70 -20.08 7.39 -6.50
N GLY A 71 -19.36 8.47 -6.18
CA GLY A 71 -19.87 9.84 -6.31
C GLY A 71 -20.01 10.35 -7.75
N THR A 72 -19.47 9.66 -8.77
CA THR A 72 -19.59 10.07 -10.20
C THR A 72 -20.55 9.18 -10.99
N SER A 73 -21.19 8.21 -10.34
CA SER A 73 -22.21 7.39 -10.98
C SER A 73 -23.41 8.26 -11.39
N PRO A 74 -23.81 8.27 -12.68
CA PRO A 74 -25.02 8.97 -13.14
C PRO A 74 -26.30 8.52 -12.41
N ASN A 75 -26.24 7.37 -11.74
CA ASN A 75 -27.38 6.76 -11.08
C ASN A 75 -27.43 7.00 -9.56
N GLY A 76 -26.46 7.71 -8.97
CA GLY A 76 -26.48 8.08 -7.55
C GLY A 76 -26.68 6.92 -6.55
N LYS A 77 -26.58 5.67 -7.02
CA LYS A 77 -26.78 4.47 -6.21
C LYS A 77 -25.43 3.91 -5.83
N ASP A 78 -25.35 3.57 -4.55
CA ASP A 78 -24.24 2.89 -3.90
C ASP A 78 -23.57 1.88 -4.83
N CYS A 79 -22.25 1.95 -4.87
CA CYS A 79 -21.35 1.07 -5.60
C CYS A 79 -21.39 -0.39 -5.05
N GLU A 80 -22.55 -0.87 -4.59
CA GLU A 80 -22.75 -2.19 -3.98
C GLU A 80 -22.95 -3.32 -5.01
N SER A 81 -23.01 -3.01 -6.31
CA SER A 81 -23.17 -4.01 -7.37
C SER A 81 -21.83 -4.55 -7.89
N ARG A 82 -21.85 -5.79 -8.40
CA ARG A 82 -20.68 -6.44 -9.05
C ARG A 82 -20.14 -5.64 -10.25
N ASP A 83 -20.90 -4.72 -10.82
CA ASP A 83 -20.51 -3.97 -12.02
C ASP A 83 -19.90 -2.61 -11.72
N CYS A 84 -19.72 -2.22 -10.45
CA CYS A 84 -19.23 -0.88 -10.13
C CYS A 84 -17.85 -0.57 -10.74
N LEU A 85 -16.98 -1.59 -10.83
CA LEU A 85 -15.63 -1.46 -11.40
C LEU A 85 -15.53 -1.97 -12.84
N ILE A 86 -16.65 -2.17 -13.54
CA ILE A 86 -16.65 -2.66 -14.93
C ILE A 86 -15.97 -1.69 -15.90
N ARG A 87 -15.87 -0.40 -15.52
CA ARG A 87 -15.18 0.65 -16.28
C ARG A 87 -13.79 0.98 -15.74
N TRP A 88 -13.32 0.25 -14.72
CA TRP A 88 -12.01 0.49 -14.13
C TRP A 88 -10.91 0.43 -15.19
N SER A 89 -10.10 1.47 -15.21
CA SER A 89 -9.04 1.71 -16.18
C SER A 89 -7.71 2.00 -15.49
N LYS A 90 -6.66 2.04 -16.32
CA LYS A 90 -5.33 2.47 -15.92
C LYS A 90 -5.30 3.90 -15.34
N HIS A 91 -6.20 4.79 -15.77
CA HIS A 91 -6.27 6.16 -15.25
C HIS A 91 -6.84 6.18 -13.82
N GLU A 92 -7.90 5.41 -13.52
CA GLU A 92 -8.40 5.28 -12.14
C GLU A 92 -7.34 4.68 -11.21
N PHE A 93 -6.56 3.70 -11.68
CA PHE A 93 -5.47 3.14 -10.89
C PHE A 93 -4.35 4.16 -10.62
N ALA A 94 -3.93 4.91 -11.64
CA ALA A 94 -2.93 5.97 -11.46
C ALA A 94 -3.45 7.08 -10.53
N GLN A 95 -4.73 7.41 -10.62
CA GLN A 95 -5.38 8.38 -9.74
C GLN A 95 -5.42 7.89 -8.29
N LEU A 96 -5.78 6.63 -8.06
CA LEU A 96 -5.71 6.00 -6.73
C LEU A 96 -4.30 6.14 -6.14
N MET A 97 -3.26 5.77 -6.90
CA MET A 97 -1.88 5.89 -6.43
C MET A 97 -1.50 7.33 -6.11
N LEU A 98 -1.84 8.27 -7.00
CA LEU A 98 -1.50 9.68 -6.82
C LEU A 98 -2.25 10.30 -5.64
N SER A 99 -3.53 9.95 -5.43
CA SER A 99 -4.32 10.42 -4.29
C SER A 99 -3.77 9.94 -2.96
N VAL A 100 -3.37 8.66 -2.86
CA VAL A 100 -2.71 8.15 -1.65
C VAL A 100 -1.35 8.83 -1.46
N LEU A 101 -0.57 8.99 -2.52
CA LEU A 101 0.74 9.64 -2.47
C LEU A 101 0.65 11.10 -1.98
N VAL A 102 -0.27 11.88 -2.54
CA VAL A 102 -0.52 13.28 -2.12
C VAL A 102 -0.97 13.35 -0.67
N THR A 103 -1.87 12.45 -0.25
CA THR A 103 -2.39 12.45 1.13
C THR A 103 -1.30 12.13 2.14
N GLU A 104 -0.50 11.09 1.89
CA GLU A 104 0.64 10.74 2.75
C GLU A 104 1.71 11.85 2.76
N PHE A 105 1.93 12.52 1.62
CA PHE A 105 2.87 13.65 1.53
C PHE A 105 2.43 14.81 2.43
N VAL A 106 1.16 15.20 2.35
CA VAL A 106 0.59 16.26 3.20
C VAL A 106 0.69 15.87 4.67
N ASP A 107 0.35 14.63 5.04
CA ASP A 107 0.39 14.17 6.42
C ASP A 107 1.82 14.06 6.98
N GLN A 108 2.80 13.68 6.16
CA GLN A 108 4.21 13.66 6.57
C GLN A 108 4.73 15.09 6.75
N PHE A 109 4.38 16.02 5.86
CA PHE A 109 4.73 17.43 6.01
C PHE A 109 4.25 18.00 7.36
N GLN A 110 3.04 17.64 7.82
CA GLN A 110 2.55 18.10 9.13
C GLN A 110 3.37 17.60 10.32
N LYS A 111 4.12 16.52 10.17
CA LYS A 111 4.90 15.88 11.24
C LYS A 111 6.37 16.30 11.24
N GLU A 112 6.88 16.81 10.12
CA GLU A 112 8.30 17.17 9.98
C GLU A 112 8.51 18.67 10.25
N GLU A 113 9.27 18.99 11.30
CA GLU A 113 9.56 20.38 11.70
C GLU A 113 10.55 21.10 10.75
N ASN A 114 11.28 20.36 9.90
CA ASN A 114 12.33 20.90 9.03
C ASN A 114 12.18 20.47 7.57
N PHE A 115 10.94 20.48 7.06
CA PHE A 115 10.71 20.29 5.64
C PHE A 115 11.33 21.48 4.89
N TYR A 116 12.30 21.24 4.00
CA TYR A 116 12.88 22.29 3.16
C TYR A 116 12.42 22.07 1.72
N VAL A 117 11.73 23.06 1.15
CA VAL A 117 11.44 23.07 -0.29
C VAL A 117 12.43 24.02 -0.96
N PRO A 118 13.27 23.51 -1.87
CA PRO A 118 14.16 24.33 -2.70
C PRO A 118 13.42 25.41 -3.50
N ASN A 119 14.19 26.37 -4.01
CA ASN A 119 13.72 27.42 -4.90
C ASN A 119 13.25 26.83 -6.24
N ILE A 120 12.00 26.35 -6.30
CA ILE A 120 11.32 25.93 -7.53
C ILE A 120 10.59 27.12 -8.18
N SER A 121 10.42 27.09 -9.50
CA SER A 121 9.80 28.18 -10.25
C SER A 121 8.32 28.37 -9.86
N LEU A 122 7.75 29.55 -10.12
CA LEU A 122 6.34 29.81 -9.84
C LEU A 122 5.45 28.82 -10.61
N ASP A 123 5.76 28.54 -11.87
CA ASP A 123 5.04 27.57 -12.70
C ASP A 123 5.07 26.16 -12.09
N GLU A 124 6.23 25.71 -11.61
CA GLU A 124 6.39 24.41 -10.96
C GLU A 124 5.60 24.36 -9.63
N LYS A 125 5.64 25.44 -8.83
CA LYS A 125 4.82 25.55 -7.61
C LYS A 125 3.33 25.40 -7.92
N PHE A 126 2.85 26.08 -8.95
CA PHE A 126 1.44 26.01 -9.34
C PHE A 126 1.03 24.64 -9.84
N GLN A 127 1.90 23.97 -10.59
CA GLN A 127 1.67 22.59 -11.02
C GLN A 127 1.54 21.66 -9.81
N ILE A 128 2.46 21.75 -8.84
CA ILE A 128 2.44 20.94 -7.62
C ILE A 128 1.19 21.26 -6.77
N ILE A 129 0.86 22.54 -6.57
CA ILE A 129 -0.34 22.95 -5.82
C ILE A 129 -1.62 22.44 -6.48
N SER A 130 -1.70 22.48 -7.81
CA SER A 130 -2.86 21.97 -8.55
C SER A 130 -3.02 20.45 -8.38
N ILE A 131 -1.90 19.70 -8.44
CA ILE A 131 -1.88 18.26 -8.14
C ILE A 131 -2.34 18.01 -6.70
N LEU A 132 -1.77 18.74 -5.72
CA LEU A 132 -2.14 18.60 -4.32
C LEU A 132 -3.64 18.86 -4.11
N CYS A 133 -4.18 19.97 -4.60
CA CYS A 133 -5.60 20.30 -4.43
C CYS A 133 -6.53 19.29 -5.11
N TYR A 134 -6.20 18.78 -6.30
CA TYR A 134 -7.08 17.87 -7.03
C TYR A 134 -7.08 16.44 -6.45
N TYR A 135 -5.90 15.91 -6.10
CA TYR A 135 -5.77 14.50 -5.70
C TYR A 135 -5.81 14.28 -4.18
N TYR A 136 -5.73 15.32 -3.35
CA TYR A 136 -5.76 15.17 -1.90
C TYR A 136 -7.09 14.59 -1.41
N ASN A 137 -7.00 13.44 -0.72
CA ASN A 137 -8.13 12.63 -0.28
C ASN A 137 -8.44 12.78 1.22
N GLY A 138 -7.72 13.65 1.93
CA GLY A 138 -7.96 13.88 3.35
C GLY A 138 -9.20 14.74 3.63
N GLN A 139 -9.80 14.57 4.80
CA GLN A 139 -10.87 15.43 5.30
C GLN A 139 -10.30 16.76 5.81
N GLY A 140 -10.92 17.86 5.41
CA GLY A 140 -10.54 19.22 5.79
C GLY A 140 -9.34 19.76 5.00
N VAL A 141 -9.44 21.02 4.57
CA VAL A 141 -8.41 21.70 3.77
C VAL A 141 -7.29 22.31 4.60
N SER A 142 -7.38 22.36 5.93
CA SER A 142 -6.41 23.08 6.78
C SER A 142 -4.98 22.57 6.69
N LYS A 143 -4.77 21.25 6.59
CA LYS A 143 -3.42 20.67 6.38
C LYS A 143 -2.86 21.04 5.01
N LEU A 144 -3.72 21.02 4.00
CA LEU A 144 -3.39 21.39 2.63
C LEU A 144 -3.03 22.88 2.55
N GLU A 145 -3.81 23.76 3.18
CA GLU A 145 -3.54 25.20 3.30
C GLU A 145 -2.16 25.48 3.89
N LYS A 146 -1.82 24.83 5.01
CA LYS A 146 -0.50 24.98 5.65
C LYS A 146 0.64 24.63 4.70
N LEU A 147 0.54 23.49 4.02
CA LEU A 147 1.54 23.05 3.05
C LEU A 147 1.65 24.03 1.87
N VAL A 148 0.52 24.47 1.33
CA VAL A 148 0.48 25.46 0.25
C VAL A 148 1.18 26.75 0.66
N ASN A 149 0.86 27.29 1.83
CA ASN A 149 1.45 28.53 2.33
C ASN A 149 2.96 28.37 2.51
N PHE A 150 3.39 27.21 3.02
CA PHE A 150 4.79 26.86 3.09
C PHE A 150 5.46 26.85 1.70
N LEU A 151 4.87 26.20 0.69
CA LEU A 151 5.40 26.17 -0.69
C LEU A 151 5.53 27.58 -1.30
N LEU A 152 4.64 28.48 -0.93
CA LEU A 152 4.62 29.86 -1.39
C LEU A 152 5.49 30.81 -0.53
N ASN A 153 6.22 30.29 0.46
CA ASN A 153 7.01 31.06 1.42
C ASN A 153 6.18 32.14 2.14
N LYS A 154 4.93 31.81 2.50
CA LYS A 154 4.02 32.69 3.25
C LYS A 154 3.99 32.26 4.71
N THR A 155 3.88 33.22 5.62
CA THR A 155 3.73 32.95 7.06
C THR A 155 2.39 32.28 7.37
N ASP A 156 2.29 31.56 8.50
CA ASP A 156 1.07 30.88 8.97
C ASP A 156 -0.16 31.79 9.08
N ASN A 157 0.04 33.10 9.23
CA ASN A 157 -1.01 34.13 9.12
C ASN A 157 -1.41 34.40 7.66
N SER A 158 -1.74 33.35 6.94
CA SER A 158 -1.98 33.36 5.49
C SER A 158 -3.15 34.25 5.05
N MET A 159 -3.01 34.91 3.90
CA MET A 159 -4.14 35.50 3.14
C MET A 159 -4.93 34.45 2.35
N TYR A 160 -4.41 33.25 2.14
CA TYR A 160 -4.96 32.18 1.30
C TYR A 160 -5.50 31.06 2.19
N THR A 161 -6.73 31.25 2.67
CA THR A 161 -7.54 30.21 3.29
C THR A 161 -8.83 30.04 2.47
N ALA A 162 -9.46 28.88 2.50
CA ALA A 162 -10.73 28.66 1.81
C ALA A 162 -11.80 29.70 2.22
N THR A 163 -11.81 30.13 3.49
CA THR A 163 -12.72 31.17 3.98
C THR A 163 -12.36 32.58 3.47
N LYS A 164 -11.07 32.94 3.41
CA LYS A 164 -10.63 34.24 2.85
C LYS A 164 -10.75 34.26 1.33
N ALA A 165 -10.69 33.09 0.70
CA ALA A 165 -10.79 32.93 -0.73
C ALA A 165 -12.13 33.41 -1.29
N GLU A 166 -13.23 33.05 -0.64
CA GLU A 166 -14.56 33.54 -0.99
C GLU A 166 -14.64 35.08 -0.95
N SER A 167 -14.10 35.70 0.10
CA SER A 167 -14.09 37.16 0.23
C SER A 167 -13.21 37.86 -0.82
N GLN A 168 -12.03 37.29 -1.15
CA GLN A 168 -11.10 37.86 -2.14
C GLN A 168 -11.64 37.75 -3.57
N ILE A 169 -12.33 36.66 -3.90
CA ILE A 169 -13.00 36.49 -5.20
C ILE A 169 -14.06 37.58 -5.42
N LEU A 170 -14.77 37.99 -4.35
CA LEU A 170 -15.77 39.04 -4.40
C LEU A 170 -15.13 40.43 -4.58
N GLU A 171 -14.01 40.69 -3.89
CA GLU A 171 -13.30 41.98 -3.91
C GLU A 171 -12.47 42.21 -5.19
N ARG A 172 -11.88 41.17 -5.78
CA ARG A 172 -10.93 41.27 -6.92
C ARG A 172 -11.58 41.25 -8.31
N ASN A 173 -12.88 41.54 -8.42
CA ASN A 173 -13.61 41.71 -9.69
C ASN A 173 -13.19 42.99 -10.48
N VAL A 174 -11.89 43.27 -10.60
CA VAL A 174 -11.32 44.41 -11.35
C VAL A 174 -11.30 44.09 -12.85
N TYR A 175 -11.70 45.04 -13.67
CA TYR A 175 -12.05 44.86 -15.09
C TYR A 175 -10.91 44.32 -16.00
N ARG A 176 -9.63 44.45 -15.60
CA ARG A 176 -8.47 44.06 -16.43
C ARG A 176 -8.13 42.57 -16.39
N ASP A 177 -8.39 41.87 -15.29
CA ASP A 177 -8.06 40.45 -15.13
C ASP A 177 -9.26 39.53 -15.42
N LYS A 178 -10.45 40.12 -15.60
CA LYS A 178 -11.75 39.43 -15.71
C LYS A 178 -11.82 38.35 -16.80
N PRO A 179 -11.28 38.52 -18.02
CA PRO A 179 -11.35 37.48 -19.06
C PRO A 179 -10.51 36.24 -18.73
N VAL A 180 -9.25 36.42 -18.34
CA VAL A 180 -8.35 35.33 -17.95
C VAL A 180 -8.87 34.61 -16.71
N LEU A 181 -9.40 35.39 -15.75
CA LEU A 181 -10.05 34.88 -14.55
C LEU A 181 -11.30 34.05 -14.84
N THR A 182 -12.12 34.51 -15.80
CA THR A 182 -13.32 33.79 -16.22
C THR A 182 -12.94 32.47 -16.87
N HIS A 183 -11.92 32.45 -17.71
CA HIS A 183 -11.42 31.21 -18.32
C HIS A 183 -10.84 30.25 -17.29
N LEU A 184 -9.98 30.71 -16.38
CA LEU A 184 -9.46 29.88 -15.30
C LEU A 184 -10.58 29.33 -14.39
N LYS A 185 -11.53 30.17 -13.98
CA LYS A 185 -12.70 29.73 -13.19
C LYS A 185 -13.52 28.71 -13.97
N GLN A 186 -13.73 28.93 -15.27
CA GLN A 186 -14.42 27.96 -16.14
C GLN A 186 -13.63 26.65 -16.23
N ASP A 187 -12.31 26.68 -16.32
CA ASP A 187 -11.46 25.50 -16.44
C ASP A 187 -11.39 24.73 -15.12
N LEU A 188 -11.22 25.42 -14.00
CA LEU A 188 -11.25 24.81 -12.67
C LEU A 188 -12.64 24.27 -12.32
N ASN A 189 -13.72 24.94 -12.74
CA ASN A 189 -15.10 24.46 -12.56
C ASN A 189 -15.42 23.20 -13.40
N LYS A 190 -14.67 22.92 -14.48
CA LYS A 190 -14.79 21.66 -15.22
C LYS A 190 -14.21 20.47 -14.44
N PHE A 191 -13.42 20.70 -13.39
CA PHE A 191 -12.87 19.63 -12.56
C PHE A 191 -13.92 19.11 -11.56
N ASN A 192 -14.70 18.11 -12.00
CA ASN A 192 -15.76 17.47 -11.20
C ASN A 192 -15.32 17.04 -9.79
N ALA A 193 -14.07 16.63 -9.59
CA ALA A 193 -13.54 16.28 -8.27
C ALA A 193 -13.42 17.51 -7.34
N LEU A 194 -12.90 18.64 -7.86
CA LEU A 194 -12.80 19.90 -7.11
C LEU A 194 -14.17 20.54 -6.90
N ARG A 195 -15.11 20.40 -7.84
CA ARG A 195 -16.47 20.93 -7.70
C ARG A 195 -17.25 20.31 -6.54
N LYS A 196 -16.96 19.06 -6.20
CA LYS A 196 -17.57 18.39 -5.04
C LYS A 196 -17.00 18.89 -3.70
N ASP A 197 -15.86 19.56 -3.75
CA ASP A 197 -15.11 20.03 -2.58
C ASP A 197 -14.80 21.52 -2.77
N TYR A 198 -15.84 22.34 -2.57
CA TYR A 198 -15.81 23.78 -2.78
C TYR A 198 -14.62 24.45 -2.08
N ASP A 199 -14.26 23.98 -0.89
CA ASP A 199 -13.14 24.53 -0.11
C ASP A 199 -11.80 24.38 -0.85
N LYS A 200 -11.52 23.22 -1.46
CA LYS A 200 -10.29 23.00 -2.25
C LYS A 200 -10.26 23.84 -3.51
N LEU A 201 -11.41 23.98 -4.17
CA LEU A 201 -11.56 24.83 -5.36
C LEU A 201 -11.32 26.30 -5.01
N HIS A 202 -11.92 26.79 -3.92
CA HIS A 202 -11.73 28.16 -3.44
C HIS A 202 -10.28 28.43 -3.06
N LEU A 203 -9.65 27.52 -2.32
CA LEU A 203 -8.23 27.61 -1.99
C LEU A 203 -7.36 27.75 -3.26
N LEU A 204 -7.55 26.88 -4.25
CA LEU A 204 -6.78 26.92 -5.50
C LEU A 204 -6.97 28.25 -6.25
N LEU A 205 -8.22 28.72 -6.36
CA LEU A 205 -8.55 29.98 -7.01
C LEU A 205 -7.83 31.16 -6.35
N SER A 206 -7.83 31.24 -5.03
CA SER A 206 -7.22 32.36 -4.33
C SER A 206 -5.70 32.36 -4.34
N ILE A 207 -5.07 31.20 -4.46
CA ILE A 207 -3.64 31.13 -4.69
C ILE A 207 -3.31 31.68 -6.09
N VAL A 208 -4.05 31.26 -7.12
CA VAL A 208 -3.81 31.73 -8.49
C VAL A 208 -4.05 33.24 -8.60
N GLU A 209 -5.14 33.75 -8.02
CA GLU A 209 -5.42 35.19 -7.94
C GLU A 209 -4.34 35.92 -7.12
N GLY A 210 -3.94 35.33 -5.99
CA GLY A 210 -2.98 35.86 -5.03
C GLY A 210 -1.60 36.12 -5.59
N GLU A 211 -1.07 35.18 -6.37
CA GLU A 211 0.29 35.24 -6.92
C GLU A 211 0.33 35.83 -8.34
N GLY A 212 -0.80 36.31 -8.88
CA GLY A 212 -0.85 36.94 -10.20
C GLY A 212 -0.51 35.98 -11.35
N PHE A 213 -0.78 34.68 -11.15
CA PHE A 213 -0.41 33.65 -12.12
C PHE A 213 -1.32 33.69 -13.34
N GLN A 214 -0.74 33.95 -14.51
CA GLN A 214 -1.47 34.05 -15.77
C GLN A 214 -1.68 32.64 -16.36
N SER A 215 -2.91 32.14 -16.15
CA SER A 215 -3.54 30.86 -16.49
C SER A 215 -3.31 30.21 -17.87
N LYS A 216 -2.39 30.66 -18.74
CA LYS A 216 -2.29 30.12 -20.11
C LYS A 216 -1.90 28.63 -20.21
N VAL A 217 -1.61 27.95 -19.09
CA VAL A 217 -1.05 26.59 -19.08
C VAL A 217 -1.90 25.56 -18.31
N ILE A 218 -3.00 25.95 -17.65
CA ILE A 218 -3.89 24.98 -16.95
C ILE A 218 -5.04 24.52 -17.89
N GLU A 219 -4.71 24.15 -19.13
CA GLU A 219 -5.66 23.49 -20.06
C GLU A 219 -5.63 21.95 -19.94
N ASN A 220 -4.91 21.41 -18.96
CA ASN A 220 -4.71 19.98 -18.82
C ASN A 220 -5.92 19.33 -18.13
N THR A 221 -6.59 18.40 -18.81
CA THR A 221 -7.57 17.52 -18.18
C THR A 221 -6.85 16.65 -17.14
N MET A 222 -7.15 16.86 -15.85
CA MET A 222 -6.40 16.23 -14.74
C MET A 222 -6.47 14.70 -14.78
N PHE A 223 -7.61 14.14 -15.16
CA PHE A 223 -7.78 12.70 -15.28
C PHE A 223 -6.92 12.10 -16.40
N ASP A 224 -6.95 12.69 -17.60
CA ASP A 224 -6.19 12.16 -18.75
C ASP A 224 -4.68 12.38 -18.57
N ASN A 225 -4.28 13.42 -17.83
CA ASN A 225 -2.88 13.72 -17.53
C ASN A 225 -2.35 13.06 -16.25
N VAL A 226 -3.11 12.16 -15.62
CA VAL A 226 -2.76 11.57 -14.32
C VAL A 226 -1.39 10.89 -14.32
N PHE A 227 -0.97 10.27 -15.41
CA PHE A 227 0.37 9.65 -15.51
C PHE A 227 1.50 10.68 -15.51
N ASN A 228 1.29 11.81 -16.19
CA ASN A 228 2.22 12.93 -16.18
C ASN A 228 2.26 13.54 -14.78
N HIS A 229 1.12 13.73 -14.13
CA HIS A 229 1.06 14.24 -12.76
C HIS A 229 1.74 13.31 -11.75
N LEU A 230 1.53 11.99 -11.86
CA LEU A 230 2.22 11.00 -11.05
C LEU A 230 3.74 11.09 -11.25
N THR A 231 4.20 11.22 -12.50
CA THR A 231 5.62 11.40 -12.80
C THR A 231 6.16 12.71 -12.23
N CYS A 232 5.51 13.84 -12.50
CA CYS A 232 5.92 15.15 -11.98
C CYS A 232 6.00 15.14 -10.44
N PHE A 233 4.99 14.61 -9.77
CA PHE A 233 4.95 14.61 -8.30
C PHE A 233 5.98 13.66 -7.68
N THR A 234 6.21 12.48 -8.28
CA THR A 234 7.27 11.56 -7.83
C THR A 234 8.68 12.12 -8.05
N VAL A 235 8.92 12.79 -9.19
CA VAL A 235 10.18 13.50 -9.47
C VAL A 235 10.37 14.68 -8.51
N PHE A 236 9.31 15.42 -8.19
CA PHE A 236 9.34 16.48 -7.19
C PHE A 236 9.77 15.95 -5.82
N ILE A 237 9.17 14.85 -5.34
CA ILE A 237 9.57 14.20 -4.08
C ILE A 237 11.03 13.74 -4.13
N LYS A 238 11.44 13.09 -5.21
CA LYS A 238 12.81 12.57 -5.39
C LYS A 238 13.86 13.68 -5.37
N THR A 239 13.59 14.78 -6.05
CA THR A 239 14.52 15.90 -6.20
C THR A 239 14.60 16.71 -4.91
N ASN A 240 13.44 17.04 -4.32
CA ASN A 240 13.37 18.00 -3.23
C ASN A 240 13.50 17.36 -1.84
N LEU A 241 13.03 16.12 -1.66
CA LEU A 241 13.19 15.37 -0.41
C LEU A 241 14.37 14.41 -0.42
N LYS A 242 15.04 14.24 -1.57
CA LYS A 242 16.10 13.24 -1.77
C LYS A 242 15.66 11.81 -1.43
N LYS A 243 14.36 11.53 -1.54
CA LYS A 243 13.73 10.23 -1.23
C LYS A 243 13.12 9.62 -2.48
N SER A 244 13.43 8.37 -2.77
CA SER A 244 12.75 7.65 -3.86
C SER A 244 11.36 7.21 -3.43
N VAL A 245 10.35 7.39 -4.29
CA VAL A 245 8.98 6.95 -3.99
C VAL A 245 8.86 5.44 -4.17
N VAL A 246 8.28 4.76 -3.18
CA VAL A 246 7.99 3.32 -3.23
C VAL A 246 6.52 3.10 -2.94
N VAL A 247 5.82 2.53 -3.93
CA VAL A 247 4.40 2.18 -3.85
C VAL A 247 4.27 0.70 -3.53
N VAL A 248 3.64 0.40 -2.39
CA VAL A 248 3.39 -0.96 -1.94
C VAL A 248 1.89 -1.20 -1.88
N ILE A 249 1.39 -2.24 -2.54
CA ILE A 249 -0.05 -2.55 -2.61
C ILE A 249 -0.32 -3.96 -2.07
N ASP A 250 -1.27 -4.09 -1.15
CA ASP A 250 -1.68 -5.35 -0.52
C ASP A 250 -3.13 -5.29 -0.01
N GLY A 251 -3.68 -6.41 0.47
CA GLY A 251 -4.98 -6.47 1.15
C GLY A 251 -6.19 -6.39 0.22
N ILE A 252 -6.00 -6.51 -1.09
CA ILE A 252 -7.09 -6.54 -2.08
C ILE A 252 -8.04 -7.73 -1.84
N ASP A 253 -7.51 -8.83 -1.32
CA ASP A 253 -8.22 -10.04 -0.92
C ASP A 253 -9.21 -9.85 0.24
N GLU A 254 -9.18 -8.69 0.92
CA GLU A 254 -10.11 -8.31 1.99
C GLU A 254 -11.15 -7.29 1.52
N ASN A 255 -11.10 -6.88 0.25
CA ASN A 255 -11.90 -5.79 -0.27
C ASN A 255 -13.26 -6.26 -0.80
N ARG A 256 -14.34 -5.63 -0.28
CA ARG A 256 -15.73 -6.01 -0.57
C ARG A 256 -16.14 -5.87 -2.05
N TYR A 257 -15.47 -5.00 -2.81
CA TYR A 257 -15.77 -4.80 -4.24
C TYR A 257 -15.21 -5.93 -5.13
N PHE A 258 -14.17 -6.64 -4.63
CA PHE A 258 -13.56 -7.76 -5.34
C PHE A 258 -13.96 -9.13 -4.75
N PHE A 259 -14.32 -9.18 -3.46
CA PHE A 259 -14.67 -10.40 -2.74
C PHE A 259 -15.98 -10.20 -1.96
N THR A 260 -17.01 -10.97 -2.29
CA THR A 260 -18.35 -10.89 -1.64
C THR A 260 -18.84 -12.30 -1.34
N ASP A 261 -19.16 -12.62 -0.07
CA ASP A 261 -19.72 -13.92 0.35
C ASP A 261 -19.01 -15.16 -0.23
N ASN A 262 -17.67 -15.15 -0.22
CA ASN A 262 -16.79 -16.18 -0.80
C ASN A 262 -16.77 -16.27 -2.34
N LEU A 263 -17.42 -15.35 -3.05
CA LEU A 263 -17.33 -15.21 -4.50
C LEU A 263 -16.34 -14.11 -4.87
N VAL A 264 -15.51 -14.41 -5.86
CA VAL A 264 -14.55 -13.45 -6.44
C VAL A 264 -15.19 -12.78 -7.64
N ASN A 265 -15.27 -11.45 -7.62
CA ASN A 265 -15.62 -10.65 -8.79
C ASN A 265 -14.44 -10.61 -9.77
N LYS A 266 -14.27 -11.71 -10.53
CA LYS A 266 -13.08 -11.94 -11.36
C LYS A 266 -12.83 -10.82 -12.36
N LEU A 267 -13.87 -10.29 -12.99
CA LEU A 267 -13.74 -9.22 -13.99
C LEU A 267 -13.15 -7.94 -13.37
N SER A 268 -13.79 -7.43 -12.32
CA SER A 268 -13.33 -6.21 -11.62
C SER A 268 -11.92 -6.38 -11.07
N LEU A 269 -11.63 -7.55 -10.48
CA LEU A 269 -10.30 -7.86 -9.97
C LEU A 269 -9.29 -7.90 -11.13
N GLU A 270 -9.58 -8.60 -12.22
CA GLU A 270 -8.68 -8.66 -13.38
C GLU A 270 -8.41 -7.27 -13.98
N LEU A 271 -9.44 -6.42 -14.14
CA LEU A 271 -9.29 -5.03 -14.59
C LEU A 271 -8.36 -4.24 -13.65
N PHE A 272 -8.56 -4.36 -12.33
CA PHE A 272 -7.71 -3.72 -11.34
C PHE A 272 -6.25 -4.21 -11.46
N LEU A 273 -6.03 -5.53 -11.46
CA LEU A 273 -4.67 -6.08 -11.48
C LEU A 273 -3.96 -5.76 -12.81
N ARG A 274 -4.64 -5.84 -13.96
CA ARG A 274 -4.08 -5.46 -15.27
C ARG A 274 -3.78 -3.96 -15.36
N SER A 275 -4.62 -3.10 -14.80
CA SER A 275 -4.39 -1.65 -14.76
C SER A 275 -3.09 -1.30 -14.03
N SER A 276 -2.76 -2.04 -12.96
CA SER A 276 -1.54 -1.84 -12.17
C SER A 276 -0.24 -2.24 -12.87
N VAL A 277 -0.33 -3.02 -13.93
CA VAL A 277 0.80 -3.42 -14.78
C VAL A 277 0.65 -2.91 -16.21
N SER A 278 -0.15 -1.86 -16.41
CA SER A 278 -0.29 -1.19 -17.71
C SER A 278 1.06 -0.64 -18.19
N GLN A 279 1.19 -0.48 -19.51
CA GLN A 279 2.44 -0.02 -20.14
C GLN A 279 2.91 1.33 -19.60
N GLU A 280 2.01 2.27 -19.30
CA GLU A 280 2.31 3.59 -18.76
C GLU A 280 2.91 3.50 -17.35
N ILE A 281 2.33 2.66 -16.49
CA ILE A 281 2.84 2.40 -15.14
C ILE A 281 4.21 1.72 -15.21
N LEU A 282 4.32 0.65 -15.99
CA LEU A 282 5.58 -0.09 -16.11
C LEU A 282 6.68 0.79 -16.73
N SER A 283 6.37 1.63 -17.72
CA SER A 283 7.34 2.56 -18.31
C SER A 283 7.88 3.55 -17.28
N SER A 284 7.00 4.08 -16.41
CA SER A 284 7.40 4.97 -15.30
C SER A 284 8.29 4.25 -14.28
N VAL A 285 7.99 2.99 -13.98
CA VAL A 285 8.82 2.13 -13.12
C VAL A 285 10.19 1.88 -13.76
N MET A 286 10.25 1.55 -15.05
CA MET A 286 11.51 1.32 -15.76
C MET A 286 12.36 2.60 -15.90
N ALA A 287 11.72 3.76 -15.93
CA ALA A 287 12.38 5.06 -15.88
C ALA A 287 12.88 5.43 -14.46
N HIS A 288 12.61 4.60 -13.45
CA HIS A 288 12.95 4.85 -12.04
C HIS A 288 12.33 6.14 -11.48
N ASN A 289 11.11 6.47 -11.95
CA ASN A 289 10.29 7.56 -11.38
C ASN A 289 9.79 7.14 -10.00
N PHE A 290 9.36 5.89 -9.85
CA PHE A 290 8.99 5.26 -8.58
C PHE A 290 9.20 3.74 -8.65
N TYR A 291 9.21 3.10 -7.48
CA TYR A 291 9.20 1.64 -7.35
C TYR A 291 7.79 1.14 -7.07
N LEU A 292 7.43 -0.03 -7.61
CA LEU A 292 6.10 -0.63 -7.48
C LEU A 292 6.21 -2.09 -7.02
N SER A 293 5.72 -2.36 -5.81
CA SER A 293 5.75 -3.68 -5.19
C SER A 293 4.32 -4.17 -4.92
N LEU A 294 3.89 -5.17 -5.69
CA LEU A 294 2.51 -5.66 -5.69
C LEU A 294 2.40 -6.99 -4.94
N PHE A 295 1.47 -7.09 -3.98
CA PHE A 295 1.22 -8.31 -3.21
C PHE A 295 -0.22 -8.76 -3.44
N TYR A 296 -0.44 -9.52 -4.49
CA TYR A 296 -1.77 -9.86 -4.99
C TYR A 296 -2.15 -11.33 -4.71
N PRO A 297 -3.46 -11.61 -4.55
CA PRO A 297 -3.92 -12.98 -4.45
C PRO A 297 -3.71 -13.73 -5.77
N GLU A 298 -3.26 -14.98 -5.70
CA GLU A 298 -3.32 -15.89 -6.85
C GLU A 298 -4.75 -16.42 -6.99
N ILE A 299 -5.43 -16.09 -8.08
CA ILE A 299 -6.83 -16.46 -8.35
C ILE A 299 -6.91 -17.34 -9.60
N ASP A 300 -7.59 -18.49 -9.47
CA ASP A 300 -7.77 -19.41 -10.57
C ASP A 300 -8.57 -18.77 -11.73
N GLY A 301 -7.99 -18.83 -12.93
CA GLY A 301 -8.56 -18.25 -14.15
C GLY A 301 -8.18 -16.80 -14.44
N ILE A 302 -7.42 -16.13 -13.56
CA ILE A 302 -6.83 -14.81 -13.84
C ILE A 302 -5.31 -14.98 -14.03
N ASN A 303 -4.83 -14.74 -15.25
CA ASN A 303 -3.40 -14.71 -15.54
C ASN A 303 -2.96 -13.29 -15.88
N ILE A 304 -2.23 -12.63 -14.99
CA ILE A 304 -1.75 -11.24 -15.18
C ILE A 304 -0.36 -11.21 -15.82
N GLN A 305 0.37 -12.32 -15.81
CA GLN A 305 1.75 -12.37 -16.30
C GLN A 305 1.84 -12.11 -17.82
N ASP A 306 0.76 -12.41 -18.55
CA ASP A 306 0.64 -12.13 -19.99
C ASP A 306 0.59 -10.63 -20.33
N ALA A 307 0.14 -9.80 -19.38
CA ALA A 307 -0.01 -8.36 -19.53
C ALA A 307 1.31 -7.59 -19.39
N ILE A 308 2.34 -8.23 -18.81
CA ILE A 308 3.59 -7.57 -18.45
C ILE A 308 4.55 -7.63 -19.64
N ILE A 309 4.67 -6.50 -20.35
CA ILE A 309 5.45 -6.34 -21.58
C ILE A 309 6.97 -6.59 -21.36
N ARG A 310 7.46 -6.57 -20.10
CA ARG A 310 8.87 -6.82 -19.71
C ARG A 310 8.98 -7.63 -18.43
N ASN A 311 8.56 -8.90 -18.48
CA ASN A 311 8.65 -9.84 -17.35
C ASN A 311 10.08 -10.02 -16.79
N ASP A 312 11.11 -9.78 -17.60
CA ASP A 312 12.51 -9.79 -17.20
C ASP A 312 12.88 -8.63 -16.25
N LYS A 313 12.20 -7.48 -16.37
CA LYS A 313 12.47 -6.28 -15.58
C LYS A 313 11.45 -6.03 -14.47
N PHE A 314 10.28 -6.64 -14.55
CA PHE A 314 9.26 -6.63 -13.49
C PHE A 314 8.96 -8.08 -13.08
N PRO A 315 9.82 -8.69 -12.25
CA PRO A 315 9.72 -10.10 -11.94
C PRO A 315 8.42 -10.40 -11.18
N THR A 316 7.77 -11.49 -11.60
CA THR A 316 6.62 -12.04 -10.88
C THR A 316 7.03 -13.30 -10.13
N TYR A 317 6.82 -13.28 -8.82
CA TYR A 317 7.11 -14.40 -7.93
C TYR A 317 5.80 -15.06 -7.49
N LYS A 318 5.68 -16.35 -7.76
CA LYS A 318 4.58 -17.17 -7.24
C LYS A 318 5.03 -17.86 -5.96
N ILE A 319 4.31 -17.65 -4.87
CA ILE A 319 4.65 -18.27 -3.59
C ILE A 319 3.93 -19.61 -3.49
N LYS A 320 4.73 -20.67 -3.45
CA LYS A 320 4.29 -22.02 -3.12
C LYS A 320 5.02 -22.46 -1.86
N TRP A 321 4.26 -22.94 -0.87
CA TRP A 321 4.83 -23.49 0.35
C TRP A 321 5.02 -24.99 0.19
N ASN A 322 6.26 -25.44 0.27
CA ASN A 322 6.60 -26.83 0.50
C ASN A 322 7.11 -26.98 1.95
N THR A 323 7.28 -28.22 2.39
CA THR A 323 7.74 -28.54 3.74
C THR A 323 9.05 -27.82 4.09
N ASP A 324 10.04 -27.85 3.20
CA ASP A 324 11.34 -27.20 3.44
C ASP A 324 11.20 -25.69 3.68
N SER A 325 10.33 -25.02 2.92
CA SER A 325 10.04 -23.59 3.08
C SER A 325 9.36 -23.30 4.43
N ILE A 326 8.50 -24.19 4.88
CA ILE A 326 7.79 -24.11 6.16
C ILE A 326 8.76 -24.35 7.33
N ILE A 327 9.66 -25.32 7.22
CA ILE A 327 10.69 -25.60 8.22
C ILE A 327 11.67 -24.43 8.35
N ASN A 328 12.19 -23.91 7.22
CA ASN A 328 13.09 -22.76 7.21
C ASN A 328 12.47 -21.53 7.88
N TYR A 329 11.18 -21.35 7.63
CA TYR A 329 10.40 -20.29 8.24
C TYR A 329 10.22 -20.50 9.75
N ALA A 330 9.96 -21.73 10.20
CA ALA A 330 9.85 -22.06 11.61
C ALA A 330 11.18 -21.85 12.35
N ASP A 331 12.30 -22.28 11.76
CA ASP A 331 13.65 -22.03 12.25
C ASP A 331 13.90 -20.55 12.50
N TYR A 332 13.54 -19.73 11.52
CA TYR A 332 13.67 -18.29 11.63
C TYR A 332 12.82 -17.74 12.79
N LEU A 333 11.54 -18.13 12.92
CA LEU A 333 10.68 -17.70 14.03
C LEU A 333 11.30 -18.06 15.38
N VAL A 334 11.83 -19.26 15.49
CA VAL A 334 12.46 -19.75 16.72
C VAL A 334 13.73 -18.99 17.08
N GLN A 335 14.61 -18.72 16.10
CA GLN A 335 15.80 -17.87 16.31
C GLN A 335 15.43 -16.48 16.80
N LYS A 336 14.32 -15.95 16.29
CA LYS A 336 13.85 -14.61 16.54
C LYS A 336 13.16 -14.46 17.90
N LEU A 337 12.38 -15.45 18.32
CA LEU A 337 11.92 -15.59 19.70
C LEU A 337 13.13 -15.69 20.66
N SER A 338 14.15 -16.44 20.29
CA SER A 338 15.37 -16.60 21.09
C SER A 338 16.17 -15.30 21.26
N LYS A 339 16.20 -14.42 20.24
CA LYS A 339 16.81 -13.08 20.33
C LYS A 339 16.05 -12.11 21.24
N ARG A 340 14.76 -12.35 21.48
CA ARG A 340 13.97 -11.55 22.42
C ARG A 340 13.99 -12.11 23.82
N SER A 341 14.15 -13.42 23.98
CA SER A 341 14.31 -14.04 25.29
C SER A 341 15.68 -13.76 25.92
N SER A 342 16.70 -13.38 25.15
CA SER A 342 18.00 -12.97 25.71
C SER A 342 17.96 -11.74 26.62
N SER A 343 16.87 -10.95 26.62
CA SER A 343 16.64 -9.88 27.59
C SER A 343 15.84 -10.31 28.83
N THR A 344 15.31 -11.54 28.86
CA THR A 344 14.52 -12.08 29.98
C THR A 344 15.13 -13.38 30.52
N VAL A 345 15.74 -13.30 31.71
CA VAL A 345 16.55 -14.34 32.37
C VAL A 345 15.81 -15.68 32.64
N ARG A 346 14.49 -15.77 32.38
CA ARG A 346 13.65 -16.92 32.74
C ARG A 346 13.15 -17.79 31.58
N CYS A 347 13.44 -17.45 30.33
CA CYS A 347 12.95 -18.22 29.17
C CYS A 347 13.98 -19.28 28.73
N LYS A 348 13.57 -20.55 28.59
CA LYS A 348 14.41 -21.62 28.03
C LYS A 348 14.71 -21.32 26.55
N SER A 349 15.96 -21.50 26.12
CA SER A 349 16.36 -21.35 24.72
C SER A 349 15.80 -22.48 23.87
N PHE A 350 15.21 -22.14 22.73
CA PHE A 350 14.76 -23.11 21.73
C PHE A 350 15.93 -23.46 20.78
N THR A 351 15.96 -24.70 20.30
CA THR A 351 16.83 -25.12 19.18
C THR A 351 16.15 -24.83 17.84
N ASN A 352 16.82 -25.05 16.71
CA ASN A 352 16.15 -25.02 15.41
C ASN A 352 14.93 -25.98 15.37
N PHE A 353 13.92 -25.62 14.59
CA PHE A 353 12.64 -26.29 14.47
C PHE A 353 12.78 -27.79 14.16
N GLU A 354 13.68 -28.18 13.25
CA GLU A 354 13.87 -29.61 12.94
C GLU A 354 14.26 -30.43 14.18
N LYS A 355 15.16 -29.91 15.02
CA LYS A 355 15.53 -30.58 16.27
C LYS A 355 14.45 -30.42 17.33
N LEU A 356 13.74 -29.29 17.35
CA LEU A 356 12.65 -29.03 18.29
C LEU A 356 11.54 -30.08 18.15
N VAL A 357 11.16 -30.42 16.93
CA VAL A 357 10.09 -31.40 16.65
C VAL A 357 10.62 -32.81 16.39
N ASN A 358 11.93 -33.03 16.48
CA ASN A 358 12.59 -34.27 16.10
C ASN A 358 12.19 -34.74 14.70
N TYR A 359 12.35 -33.87 13.70
CA TYR A 359 11.99 -34.13 12.30
C TYR A 359 12.63 -35.40 11.68
N PRO A 360 13.86 -35.84 12.04
CA PRO A 360 14.39 -37.10 11.54
C PRO A 360 13.57 -38.35 11.89
N ASP A 361 12.71 -38.28 12.91
CA ASP A 361 11.73 -39.33 13.19
C ASP A 361 10.62 -39.34 12.13
N GLN A 362 10.41 -40.50 11.50
CA GLN A 362 9.47 -40.64 10.38
C GLN A 362 8.02 -40.29 10.74
N LYS A 363 7.59 -40.53 11.99
CA LYS A 363 6.22 -40.22 12.42
C LYS A 363 6.03 -38.71 12.59
N ASN A 364 7.01 -38.04 13.18
CA ASN A 364 7.00 -36.59 13.31
C ASN A 364 7.15 -35.91 11.94
N ALA A 365 8.04 -36.40 11.06
CA ALA A 365 8.16 -35.92 9.69
C ALA A 365 6.84 -35.97 8.94
N ALA A 366 6.12 -37.10 9.03
CA ALA A 366 4.81 -37.26 8.40
C ALA A 366 3.76 -36.25 8.89
N ILE A 367 3.81 -35.84 10.16
CA ILE A 367 2.92 -34.80 10.71
C ILE A 367 3.33 -33.42 10.16
N ILE A 368 4.60 -33.06 10.25
CA ILE A 368 5.11 -31.76 9.79
C ILE A 368 4.88 -31.59 8.28
N ASN A 369 5.07 -32.64 7.48
CA ASN A 369 4.86 -32.63 6.04
C ASN A 369 3.39 -32.39 5.64
N ARG A 370 2.43 -32.59 6.56
CA ARG A 370 1.01 -32.31 6.32
C ARG A 370 0.62 -30.84 6.54
N ILE A 371 1.47 -30.06 7.19
CA ILE A 371 1.28 -28.62 7.36
C ILE A 371 1.54 -27.97 6.01
N ALA A 372 0.52 -27.36 5.42
CA ALA A 372 0.58 -26.89 4.04
C ALA A 372 0.82 -25.38 3.92
N THR A 373 0.61 -24.63 5.01
CA THR A 373 0.70 -23.17 4.99
C THR A 373 1.38 -22.60 6.23
N PRO A 374 1.93 -21.37 6.15
CA PRO A 374 2.50 -20.67 7.30
C PRO A 374 1.48 -20.38 8.41
N ARG A 375 0.21 -20.17 8.05
CA ARG A 375 -0.87 -19.97 9.03
C ARG A 375 -1.13 -21.24 9.83
N GLU A 376 -1.19 -22.39 9.16
CA GLU A 376 -1.31 -23.70 9.83
C GLU A 376 -0.10 -23.98 10.71
N LEU A 377 1.10 -23.67 10.21
CA LEU A 377 2.32 -23.78 11.02
C LEU A 377 2.26 -22.87 12.24
N HIS A 378 1.70 -21.66 12.12
CA HIS A 378 1.58 -20.75 13.25
C HIS A 378 0.68 -21.31 14.35
N TYR A 379 -0.49 -21.85 13.99
CA TYR A 379 -1.37 -22.53 14.95
C TYR A 379 -0.67 -23.75 15.57
N PHE A 380 -0.04 -24.58 14.74
CA PHE A 380 0.76 -25.71 15.22
C PHE A 380 1.83 -25.28 16.23
N MET A 381 2.56 -24.18 15.95
CA MET A 381 3.59 -23.66 16.84
C MET A 381 3.02 -23.13 18.16
N ILE A 382 1.87 -22.47 18.14
CA ILE A 382 1.18 -22.01 19.36
C ILE A 382 0.82 -23.21 20.23
N ASP A 383 0.17 -24.21 19.65
CA ASP A 383 -0.27 -25.39 20.38
C ASP A 383 0.91 -26.25 20.84
N LEU A 384 1.97 -26.34 20.04
CA LEU A 384 3.20 -27.02 20.40
C LEU A 384 3.84 -26.37 21.62
N ILE A 385 3.94 -25.05 21.64
CA ILE A 385 4.48 -24.31 22.81
C ILE A 385 3.58 -24.53 24.04
N SER A 386 2.27 -24.51 23.88
CA SER A 386 1.31 -24.78 24.97
C SER A 386 1.49 -26.18 25.55
N GLU A 387 1.50 -27.21 24.70
CA GLU A 387 1.73 -28.61 25.08
C GLU A 387 3.07 -28.80 25.79
N MET A 388 4.13 -28.22 25.25
CA MET A 388 5.46 -28.32 25.85
C MET A 388 5.54 -27.58 27.20
N ASN A 389 4.84 -26.46 27.36
CA ASN A 389 4.78 -25.71 28.62
C ASN A 389 4.01 -26.48 29.70
N ASN A 390 2.94 -27.18 29.33
CA ASN A 390 2.20 -28.05 30.25
C ASN A 390 3.07 -29.22 30.77
N CYS A 391 4.04 -29.67 29.98
CA CYS A 391 5.00 -30.71 30.35
C CYS A 391 6.32 -30.19 30.98
N ALA A 392 6.46 -28.86 31.19
CA ALA A 392 7.76 -28.23 31.45
C ALA A 392 8.49 -28.63 32.75
N LYS A 393 7.82 -29.34 33.66
CA LYS A 393 8.40 -29.81 34.94
C LYS A 393 9.54 -30.82 34.79
N HIS A 394 9.69 -31.48 33.62
CA HIS A 394 10.67 -32.56 33.44
C HIS A 394 11.50 -32.51 32.13
N VAL A 395 11.41 -31.44 31.34
CA VAL A 395 12.08 -31.39 30.02
C VAL A 395 13.54 -30.93 30.15
N ALA A 396 14.47 -31.79 29.71
CA ALA A 396 15.90 -31.54 29.61
C ALA A 396 16.21 -30.31 28.72
N LYS A 397 17.37 -29.67 28.94
CA LYS A 397 17.89 -28.63 28.04
C LYS A 397 18.64 -29.31 26.87
N PRO A 398 18.45 -28.90 25.60
CA PRO A 398 17.50 -27.89 25.12
C PRO A 398 16.06 -28.40 25.10
N PHE A 399 15.10 -27.47 25.09
CA PHE A 399 13.67 -27.76 25.09
C PHE A 399 13.29 -28.45 23.76
N ILE A 400 13.03 -29.75 23.82
CA ILE A 400 12.70 -30.61 22.67
C ILE A 400 11.31 -31.20 22.88
N ALA A 401 10.47 -31.17 21.84
CA ALA A 401 9.12 -31.72 21.88
C ALA A 401 9.18 -33.24 21.83
N THR A 402 8.36 -33.91 22.65
CA THR A 402 8.12 -35.34 22.49
C THR A 402 7.22 -35.58 21.27
N SER A 403 7.23 -36.80 20.71
CA SER A 403 6.30 -37.16 19.63
C SER A 403 4.84 -36.98 20.01
N GLU A 404 4.50 -37.13 21.30
CA GLU A 404 3.15 -36.89 21.80
C GLU A 404 2.79 -35.39 21.78
N ASN A 405 3.74 -34.51 22.14
CA ASN A 405 3.54 -33.07 22.01
C ASN A 405 3.30 -32.67 20.54
N VAL A 406 4.10 -33.20 19.60
CA VAL A 406 3.96 -32.92 18.16
C VAL A 406 2.59 -33.39 17.65
N LYS A 407 2.17 -34.60 18.03
CA LYS A 407 0.89 -35.18 17.62
C LYS A 407 -0.31 -34.40 18.19
N ASN A 408 -0.27 -34.03 19.47
CA ASN A 408 -1.36 -33.30 20.12
C ASN A 408 -1.46 -31.87 19.60
N ALA A 409 -0.33 -31.18 19.46
CA ALA A 409 -0.27 -29.86 18.86
C ALA A 409 -0.86 -29.85 17.45
N PHE A 410 -0.53 -30.85 16.61
CA PHE A 410 -1.14 -30.95 15.29
C PHE A 410 -2.66 -31.14 15.36
N LYS A 411 -3.13 -32.04 16.23
CA LYS A 411 -4.58 -32.28 16.40
C LYS A 411 -5.32 -31.02 16.85
N GLU A 412 -4.80 -30.28 17.81
CA GLU A 412 -5.42 -29.04 18.30
C GLU A 412 -5.35 -27.93 17.25
N SER A 413 -4.22 -27.78 16.56
CA SER A 413 -4.05 -26.75 15.53
C SER A 413 -5.04 -26.86 14.39
N THR A 414 -5.48 -28.09 14.05
CA THR A 414 -6.49 -28.29 13.01
C THR A 414 -7.87 -27.75 13.38
N LYS A 415 -8.17 -27.58 14.68
CA LYS A 415 -9.43 -26.96 15.14
C LYS A 415 -9.46 -25.45 14.94
N HIS A 416 -8.29 -24.81 14.82
CA HIS A 416 -8.16 -23.39 14.53
C HIS A 416 -8.27 -23.05 13.04
N ILE A 417 -8.26 -24.08 12.17
CA ILE A 417 -8.42 -23.92 10.74
C ILE A 417 -9.92 -23.93 10.43
N PRO A 418 -10.51 -22.81 9.95
CA PRO A 418 -11.91 -22.84 9.51
C PRO A 418 -12.09 -23.92 8.43
N ASP A 419 -13.15 -24.72 8.58
CA ASP A 419 -13.39 -25.99 7.87
C ASP A 419 -12.82 -26.06 6.44
N ARG A 420 -11.81 -26.93 6.24
CA ARG A 420 -11.31 -27.35 4.93
C ARG A 420 -12.36 -28.10 4.08
N HIS A 421 -13.61 -28.24 4.54
CA HIS A 421 -14.66 -29.08 3.95
C HIS A 421 -15.70 -28.36 3.07
N ARG A 422 -15.46 -27.14 2.59
CA ARG A 422 -16.32 -26.51 1.55
C ARG A 422 -15.65 -26.28 0.18
N LEU A 423 -14.52 -26.92 -0.10
CA LEU A 423 -13.84 -26.85 -1.41
C LEU A 423 -13.66 -28.23 -2.07
N LYS A 424 -14.66 -29.09 -1.90
CA LYS A 424 -14.93 -30.20 -2.81
C LYS A 424 -16.44 -30.35 -2.92
N ASP A 425 -17.00 -29.70 -3.93
CA ASP A 425 -17.83 -30.33 -4.96
C ASP A 425 -17.80 -29.45 -6.22
#